data_AF-A0A3Q7N7H2-F1
#
_entry.id   AF-A0A3Q7N7H2-F1
#
_cell.length_a   1.000
_cell.length_b   1.000
_cell.length_c   1.000
_cell.angle_alpha   90.00
_cell.angle_beta   90.00
_cell.angle_gamma   90.00
#
_symmetry.space_group_name_H-M   'P 1'
#
loop_
_entity.id
_entity.type
_entity.pdbx_description
1 polymer ?
#
loop_
_entity_poly.entity_id
_entity_poly.type
_entity_poly.pdbx_seq_one_letter_code
_entity_poly.pdbx_strand_id
1 'polypeptide(L)'
;MNTSNPKNKVGLLDLELNQLTKALFVALVALSVVMVTLQGFVGPWYRNLFRFLLLFSYIIPISLRVNLDMGKAAYGWMIMKDESIPGTVVRTSTIPEELGRLVYLLTDKTGTLTQNEMVFKRLHLGTVSYGADTMDEIQSHLRNPYSQMQSQASGNATSSTPPRKAQSSAPKVRKSVSSQVHEAVKATALCHNVTPVYEPRAGVIAEAEYAEADQDFSDGNRTYQAASPDEVSRGLLEGLRYKPASEAQEFVLPGA
;
A
#
# COMPACT_ATOMS: atom_id res chain seq x y z
N MET A 1 10.57 18.05 14.45
CA MET A 1 10.05 17.59 13.14
C MET A 1 10.54 18.58 12.09
N ASN A 2 11.45 18.18 11.21
CA ASN A 2 12.05 19.05 10.19
C ASN A 2 11.27 18.92 8.88
N THR A 3 10.04 19.43 8.86
CA THR A 3 9.27 19.54 7.61
C THR A 3 9.67 20.86 6.95
N SER A 4 10.75 20.83 6.18
CA SER A 4 11.14 21.99 5.37
C SER A 4 10.04 22.29 4.34
N ASN A 5 9.74 23.57 4.12
CA ASN A 5 8.80 23.98 3.07
C ASN A 5 9.17 23.35 1.71
N PRO A 6 8.16 22.93 0.92
CA PRO A 6 8.40 22.35 -0.39
C PRO A 6 9.13 23.35 -1.27
N LYS A 7 10.36 23.01 -1.68
CA LYS A 7 11.13 23.83 -2.62
C LYS A 7 10.55 23.65 -4.01
N ASN A 8 10.47 24.75 -4.77
CA ASN A 8 10.11 24.67 -6.17
C ASN A 8 11.20 23.91 -6.93
N LYS A 9 10.82 22.88 -7.68
CA LYS A 9 11.75 22.04 -8.45
C LYS A 9 11.74 22.51 -9.89
N VAL A 10 12.94 22.69 -10.46
CA VAL A 10 13.13 23.09 -11.85
C VAL A 10 13.32 21.83 -12.70
N GLY A 11 12.61 21.75 -13.82
CA GLY A 11 12.75 20.64 -14.76
C GLY A 11 14.07 20.70 -15.54
N LEU A 12 14.48 19.58 -16.10
CA LEU A 12 15.65 19.51 -16.97
C LEU A 12 15.37 20.21 -18.30
N LEU A 13 14.14 20.12 -18.82
CA LEU A 13 13.70 20.85 -20.00
C LEU A 13 13.79 22.38 -19.81
N ASP A 14 13.46 22.88 -18.61
CA ASP A 14 13.59 24.30 -18.29
C ASP A 14 15.06 24.75 -18.29
N LEU A 15 15.98 23.88 -17.85
CA LEU A 15 17.41 24.13 -17.90
C LEU A 15 17.93 24.18 -19.35
N GLU A 16 17.51 23.24 -20.20
CA GLU A 16 17.83 23.23 -21.63
C GLU A 16 17.31 24.49 -22.33
N LEU A 17 16.05 24.87 -22.09
CA LEU A 17 15.44 26.07 -22.64
C LEU A 17 16.17 27.33 -22.19
N ASN A 18 16.61 27.38 -20.93
CA ASN A 18 17.41 28.48 -20.40
C ASN A 18 18.80 28.55 -21.05
N GLN A 19 19.44 27.40 -21.34
CA GLN A 19 20.71 27.37 -22.06
C GLN A 19 20.56 27.88 -23.50
N LEU A 20 19.52 27.46 -24.22
CA LEU A 20 19.22 27.95 -25.56
C LEU A 20 18.92 29.45 -25.56
N THR A 21 18.14 29.93 -24.59
CA THR A 21 17.83 31.36 -24.45
C THR A 21 19.09 32.20 -24.20
N LYS A 22 20.03 31.69 -23.39
CA LYS A 22 21.33 32.34 -23.17
C LYS A 22 22.17 32.37 -24.45
N ALA A 23 22.20 31.28 -25.21
CA ALA A 23 22.91 31.24 -26.49
C ALA A 23 22.32 32.24 -27.50
N LEU A 24 20.98 32.30 -27.62
CA LEU A 24 20.29 33.26 -28.47
C LEU A 24 20.54 34.71 -28.04
N PHE A 25 20.59 34.98 -26.74
CA PHE A 25 20.91 36.32 -26.22
C PHE A 25 22.34 36.75 -26.59
N VAL A 26 23.32 35.84 -26.47
CA VAL A 26 24.71 36.12 -26.89
C VAL A 26 24.78 36.37 -28.40
N ALA A 27 24.10 35.54 -29.20
CA ALA A 27 24.03 35.71 -30.65
C ALA A 27 23.38 37.05 -31.05
N LEU A 28 22.32 37.46 -30.35
CA LEU A 28 21.64 38.74 -30.57
C LEU A 28 22.57 39.93 -30.32
N VAL A 29 23.32 39.92 -29.21
CA VAL A 29 24.28 40.99 -28.90
C VAL A 29 25.40 41.01 -29.94
N ALA A 30 25.94 39.85 -30.31
CA ALA A 30 26.98 39.74 -31.33
C ALA A 30 26.52 40.29 -32.68
N LEU A 31 25.33 39.89 -33.15
CA LEU A 31 24.76 40.33 -34.43
C LEU A 31 24.50 41.85 -34.42
N SER A 32 23.99 42.38 -33.30
CA SER A 32 23.79 43.83 -33.13
C SER A 32 25.11 44.60 -33.24
N VAL A 33 26.17 44.14 -32.57
CA VAL A 33 27.50 44.75 -32.65
C VAL A 33 28.06 44.68 -34.07
N VAL A 34 27.98 43.52 -34.73
CA VAL A 34 28.43 43.33 -36.12
C VAL A 34 27.73 44.33 -37.06
N MET A 35 26.41 44.50 -36.94
CA MET A 35 25.67 45.47 -37.77
C MET A 35 26.10 46.92 -37.52
N VAL A 36 26.39 47.31 -36.27
CA VAL A 36 26.95 48.63 -35.96
C VAL A 36 28.35 48.81 -36.58
N THR A 37 29.19 47.78 -36.54
CA THR A 37 30.52 47.86 -37.16
C THR A 37 30.46 47.99 -38.68
N LEU A 38 29.51 47.31 -39.34
CA LEU A 38 29.33 47.37 -40.79
C LEU A 38 28.75 48.71 -41.28
N GLN A 39 27.89 49.36 -40.50
CA GLN A 39 27.39 50.71 -40.82
C GLN A 39 28.45 51.81 -40.65
N GLY A 40 29.58 51.51 -40.03
CA GLY A 40 30.57 52.48 -39.60
C GLY A 40 30.10 53.23 -38.35
N PHE A 41 31.05 53.61 -37.49
CA PHE A 41 30.79 54.33 -36.24
C PHE A 41 30.45 55.81 -36.50
N VAL A 42 29.43 56.08 -37.32
CA VAL A 42 29.03 57.42 -37.73
C VAL A 42 27.96 57.96 -36.78
N GLY A 43 28.26 59.08 -36.12
CA GLY A 43 27.37 59.71 -35.15
C GLY A 43 27.24 58.94 -33.82
N PRO A 44 26.15 59.12 -33.06
CA PRO A 44 25.98 58.47 -31.75
C PRO A 44 25.71 56.96 -31.89
N TRP A 45 26.79 56.18 -32.00
CA TRP A 45 26.81 54.74 -32.22
C TRP A 45 25.91 53.94 -31.26
N TYR A 46 25.78 54.40 -30.01
CA TYR A 46 24.94 53.76 -29.00
C TYR A 46 23.46 53.77 -29.39
N ARG A 47 22.97 54.82 -30.07
CA ARG A 47 21.57 54.90 -30.54
C ARG A 47 21.31 53.84 -31.61
N ASN A 48 22.27 53.63 -32.50
CA ASN A 48 22.17 52.61 -33.53
C ASN A 48 22.26 51.20 -32.93
N LEU A 49 23.10 50.98 -31.92
CA LEU A 49 23.19 49.72 -31.19
C LEU A 49 21.85 49.34 -30.53
N PHE A 50 21.20 50.26 -29.81
CA PHE A 50 19.89 50.00 -29.22
C PHE A 50 18.80 49.74 -30.27
N ARG A 51 18.87 50.42 -31.41
CA ARG A 51 17.93 50.19 -32.53
C ARG A 51 18.08 48.78 -33.09
N PHE A 52 19.30 48.29 -33.27
CA PHE A 52 19.56 46.91 -33.72
C PHE A 52 19.21 45.87 -32.65
N LEU A 53 19.49 46.13 -31.37
CA LEU A 53 19.07 45.24 -30.28
C LEU A 53 17.53 45.07 -30.25
N LEU A 54 16.79 46.17 -30.39
CA LEU A 54 15.33 46.12 -30.48
C LEU A 54 14.86 45.40 -31.74
N LEU A 55 15.49 45.68 -32.89
CA LEU A 55 15.15 45.01 -34.14
C LEU A 55 15.36 43.50 -34.04
N PHE A 56 16.44 43.02 -33.43
CA PHE A 56 16.72 41.59 -33.29
C PHE A 56 16.06 40.94 -32.06
N SER A 57 15.38 41.70 -31.20
CA SER A 57 14.74 41.18 -29.98
C SER A 57 13.71 40.07 -30.25
N TYR A 58 13.10 40.05 -31.44
CA TYR A 58 12.18 38.98 -31.86
C TYR A 58 12.85 37.60 -32.03
N ILE A 59 14.19 37.54 -32.09
CA ILE A 59 14.94 36.28 -32.15
C ILE A 59 14.72 35.44 -30.88
N ILE A 60 14.50 36.09 -29.72
CA ILE A 60 14.18 35.39 -28.47
C ILE A 60 12.69 35.02 -28.50
N PRO A 61 12.33 33.72 -28.58
CA PRO A 61 10.93 33.33 -28.74
C PRO A 61 10.22 33.35 -27.38
N ILE A 62 9.77 34.54 -26.96
CA ILE A 62 9.03 34.71 -25.69
C ILE A 62 7.73 33.88 -25.70
N SER A 63 7.07 33.80 -26.87
CA SER A 63 5.84 33.03 -27.06
C SER A 63 6.03 31.53 -26.88
N LEU A 64 7.19 30.98 -27.25
CA LEU A 64 7.49 29.55 -27.09
C LEU A 64 7.47 29.15 -25.61
N ARG A 65 8.05 29.98 -24.74
CA ARG A 65 8.08 29.73 -23.30
C ARG A 65 6.67 29.71 -22.71
N VAL A 66 5.84 30.70 -23.04
CA VAL A 66 4.45 30.77 -22.56
C VAL A 66 3.61 29.61 -23.09
N ASN A 67 3.79 29.22 -24.35
CA ASN A 67 3.10 28.08 -24.94
C ASN A 67 3.47 26.76 -24.25
N LEU A 68 4.75 26.57 -23.91
CA LEU A 68 5.19 25.42 -23.13
C LEU A 68 4.58 25.42 -21.72
N ASP A 69 4.58 26.57 -21.03
CA ASP A 69 3.97 26.68 -19.70
C ASP A 69 2.45 26.38 -19.73
N MET A 70 1.75 26.86 -20.76
CA MET A 70 0.32 26.57 -20.97
C MET A 70 0.09 25.09 -21.30
N GLY A 71 0.96 24.50 -22.12
CA GLY A 71 0.93 23.06 -22.43
C GLY A 71 1.09 22.20 -21.19
N LYS A 72 2.07 22.52 -20.33
CA LYS A 72 2.29 21.85 -19.04
C LYS A 72 1.05 21.87 -18.15
N ALA A 73 0.36 23.02 -18.07
CA ALA A 73 -0.89 23.15 -17.32
C ALA A 73 -2.03 22.32 -17.93
N ALA A 74 -2.18 22.34 -19.26
CA ALA A 74 -3.19 21.57 -19.95
C ALA A 74 -3.00 20.06 -19.76
N TYR A 75 -1.77 19.54 -19.88
CA TYR A 75 -1.47 18.12 -19.63
C TYR A 75 -1.71 17.73 -18.17
N GLY A 76 -1.35 18.60 -17.22
CA GLY A 76 -1.67 18.38 -15.80
C GLY A 76 -3.18 18.25 -15.55
N TRP A 77 -3.99 19.08 -16.22
CA TRP A 77 -5.45 18.99 -16.14
C TRP A 77 -6.00 17.71 -16.80
N MET A 78 -5.44 17.28 -17.93
CA MET A 78 -5.83 16.03 -18.59
C MET A 78 -5.57 14.81 -17.70
N ILE A 79 -4.41 14.76 -17.01
CA ILE A 79 -4.08 13.68 -16.06
C ILE A 79 -5.09 13.60 -14.91
N MET A 80 -5.58 14.73 -14.42
CA MET A 80 -6.57 14.76 -13.33
C MET A 80 -7.96 14.26 -13.77
N LYS A 81 -8.26 14.28 -15.08
CA LYS A 81 -9.54 13.85 -15.64
C LYS A 81 -9.49 12.41 -16.18
N ASP A 82 -8.34 11.74 -16.07
CA ASP A 82 -8.16 10.39 -16.57
C ASP A 82 -9.01 9.38 -15.78
N GLU A 83 -9.87 8.63 -16.47
CA GLU A 83 -10.73 7.60 -15.86
C GLU A 83 -9.94 6.34 -15.46
N SER A 84 -8.78 6.10 -16.08
CA SER A 84 -7.96 4.93 -15.78
C SER A 84 -7.26 5.00 -14.42
N ILE A 85 -7.03 6.22 -13.90
CA ILE A 85 -6.38 6.45 -12.61
C ILE A 85 -7.24 7.40 -11.75
N PRO A 86 -8.35 6.88 -11.19
CA PRO A 86 -9.27 7.71 -10.41
C PRO A 86 -8.61 8.25 -9.14
N GLY A 87 -8.97 9.49 -8.78
CA GLY A 87 -8.45 10.15 -7.56
C GLY A 87 -7.07 10.80 -7.72
N THR A 88 -6.52 10.84 -8.94
CA THR A 88 -5.23 11.50 -9.22
C THR A 88 -5.34 13.02 -9.09
N VAL A 89 -4.46 13.62 -8.28
CA VAL A 89 -4.39 15.07 -8.08
C VAL A 89 -2.99 15.58 -8.40
N VAL A 90 -2.88 16.40 -9.45
CA VAL A 90 -1.62 17.05 -9.84
C VAL A 90 -1.44 18.31 -9.00
N ARG A 91 -0.42 18.32 -8.12
CA ARG A 91 -0.09 19.47 -7.25
C ARG A 91 0.97 20.41 -7.85
N THR A 92 1.62 20.02 -8.93
CA THR A 92 2.71 20.78 -9.54
C THR A 92 2.69 20.60 -11.05
N SER A 93 2.61 21.70 -11.80
CA SER A 93 2.48 21.70 -13.26
C SER A 93 3.79 21.44 -14.01
N THR A 94 4.95 21.50 -13.36
CA THR A 94 6.28 21.30 -14.01
C THR A 94 6.69 19.83 -14.13
N ILE A 95 5.95 18.91 -13.51
CA ILE A 95 6.33 17.49 -13.39
C ILE A 95 5.88 16.60 -14.57
N PRO A 96 4.75 16.84 -15.28
CA PRO A 96 4.25 15.90 -16.29
C PRO A 96 5.27 15.49 -17.37
N GLU A 97 6.10 16.41 -17.83
CA GLU A 97 7.15 16.16 -18.83
C GLU A 97 8.35 15.36 -18.29
N GLU A 98 8.63 15.50 -16.99
CA GLU A 98 9.70 14.78 -16.30
C GLU A 98 9.31 13.33 -15.99
N LEU A 99 8.00 13.04 -15.86
CA LEU A 99 7.51 11.67 -15.67
C LEU A 99 7.91 10.74 -16.82
N GLY A 100 7.97 11.26 -18.05
CA GLY A 100 8.42 10.51 -19.23
C GLY A 100 9.92 10.27 -19.30
N ARG A 101 10.72 10.91 -18.42
CA ARG A 101 12.20 10.87 -18.42
C ARG A 101 12.78 10.13 -17.19
N LEU A 102 11.94 9.45 -16.41
CA LEU A 102 12.35 8.74 -15.20
C LEU A 102 13.23 7.52 -15.53
N VAL A 103 14.41 7.44 -14.89
CA VAL A 103 15.34 6.30 -15.03
C VAL A 103 15.32 5.39 -13.79
N TYR A 104 15.11 5.98 -12.61
CA TYR A 104 15.12 5.27 -11.34
C TYR A 104 13.77 5.42 -10.64
N LEU A 105 13.18 4.31 -10.25
CA LEU A 105 11.98 4.27 -9.42
C LEU A 105 12.37 3.78 -8.02
N LEU A 106 12.25 4.68 -7.04
CA LEU A 106 12.39 4.33 -5.63
C LEU A 106 10.98 4.17 -5.08
N THR A 107 10.65 2.97 -4.61
CA THR A 107 9.34 2.65 -4.05
C THR A 107 9.47 2.28 -2.58
N ASP A 108 8.46 2.62 -1.80
CA ASP A 108 8.32 2.11 -0.43
C ASP A 108 7.61 0.75 -0.46
N LYS A 109 7.89 -0.12 0.51
CA LYS A 109 7.24 -1.42 0.59
C LYS A 109 5.84 -1.30 1.20
N THR A 110 5.77 -0.72 2.39
CA THR A 110 4.54 -0.77 3.21
C THR A 110 3.62 0.39 2.82
N GLY A 111 2.36 0.07 2.49
CA GLY A 111 1.37 1.07 2.07
C GLY A 111 1.52 1.55 0.62
N THR A 112 2.56 1.10 -0.10
CA THR A 112 2.71 1.32 -1.56
C THR A 112 2.65 -0.01 -2.32
N LEU A 113 3.58 -0.94 -2.05
CA LEU A 113 3.54 -2.28 -2.68
C LEU A 113 2.57 -3.22 -1.97
N THR A 114 2.28 -2.99 -0.69
CA THR A 114 1.37 -3.82 0.11
C THR A 114 0.20 -2.99 0.65
N GLN A 115 -0.99 -3.60 0.70
CA GLN A 115 -2.20 -2.98 1.24
C GLN A 115 -2.24 -2.95 2.78
N ASN A 116 -1.09 -3.15 3.45
CA ASN A 116 -0.97 -3.28 4.91
C ASN A 116 -1.97 -4.28 5.53
N GLU A 117 -2.45 -5.24 4.75
CA GLU A 117 -3.32 -6.33 5.16
C GLU A 117 -2.53 -7.63 5.10
N MET A 118 -2.52 -8.38 6.19
CA MET A 118 -1.85 -9.66 6.31
C MET A 118 -2.90 -10.77 6.32
N VAL A 119 -2.73 -11.77 5.46
CA VAL A 119 -3.64 -12.93 5.37
C VAL A 119 -2.84 -14.21 5.58
N PHE A 120 -3.33 -15.07 6.48
CA PHE A 120 -2.73 -16.38 6.69
C PHE A 120 -3.01 -17.30 5.49
N LYS A 121 -1.96 -17.69 4.75
CA LYS A 121 -2.12 -18.49 3.51
C LYS A 121 -1.79 -19.97 3.68
N ARG A 122 -0.72 -20.30 4.40
CA ARG A 122 -0.21 -21.68 4.50
C ARG A 122 0.40 -21.95 5.88
N LEU A 123 0.11 -23.12 6.44
CA LEU A 123 0.70 -23.67 7.65
C LEU A 123 1.58 -24.87 7.29
N HIS A 124 2.82 -24.92 7.78
CA HIS A 124 3.72 -26.06 7.55
C HIS A 124 3.99 -26.80 8.87
N LEU A 125 3.63 -28.08 8.95
CA LEU A 125 3.80 -28.94 10.12
C LEU A 125 4.62 -30.17 9.75
N GLY A 126 5.91 -30.15 10.11
CA GLY A 126 6.83 -31.27 9.85
C GLY A 126 7.02 -31.53 8.36
N THR A 127 6.39 -32.57 7.83
CA THR A 127 6.45 -32.96 6.40
C THR A 127 5.18 -32.60 5.61
N VAL A 128 4.16 -32.03 6.27
CA VAL A 128 2.86 -31.73 5.67
C VAL A 128 2.65 -30.21 5.63
N SER A 129 2.20 -29.69 4.49
CA SER A 129 1.84 -28.28 4.34
C SER A 129 0.34 -28.16 4.09
N TYR A 130 -0.35 -27.39 4.93
CA TYR A 130 -1.76 -27.07 4.79
C TYR A 130 -1.90 -25.67 4.19
N GLY A 131 -2.47 -25.56 2.99
CA GLY A 131 -2.87 -24.30 2.37
C GLY A 131 -4.37 -24.05 2.49
N ALA A 132 -4.85 -22.96 1.89
CA ALA A 132 -6.26 -22.57 1.87
C ALA A 132 -7.19 -23.72 1.44
N ASP A 133 -6.81 -24.48 0.42
CA ASP A 133 -7.62 -25.56 -0.14
C ASP A 133 -7.68 -26.82 0.76
N THR A 134 -6.79 -26.92 1.74
CA THR A 134 -6.69 -28.06 2.68
C THR A 134 -7.12 -27.68 4.10
N MET A 135 -7.67 -26.48 4.30
CA MET A 135 -8.14 -26.03 5.62
C MET A 135 -9.31 -26.89 6.14
N ASP A 136 -10.12 -27.47 5.25
CA ASP A 136 -11.21 -28.39 5.60
C ASP A 136 -10.68 -29.67 6.29
N GLU A 137 -9.49 -30.13 5.91
CA GLU A 137 -8.83 -31.26 6.55
C GLU A 137 -8.45 -30.92 7.99
N ILE A 138 -7.94 -29.71 8.24
CA ILE A 138 -7.64 -29.21 9.60
C ILE A 138 -8.92 -29.21 10.44
N GLN A 139 -10.03 -28.69 9.91
CA GLN A 139 -11.32 -28.67 10.61
C GLN A 139 -11.78 -30.09 10.98
N SER A 140 -11.63 -31.04 10.06
CA SER A 140 -11.98 -32.45 10.30
C SER A 140 -11.13 -33.07 11.43
N HIS A 141 -9.82 -32.77 11.45
CA HIS A 141 -8.90 -33.26 12.48
C HIS A 141 -9.17 -32.63 13.86
N LEU A 142 -9.65 -31.38 13.91
CA LEU A 142 -10.04 -30.68 15.15
C LEU A 142 -11.37 -31.19 15.72
N ARG A 143 -12.30 -31.67 14.88
CA ARG A 143 -13.62 -32.16 15.33
C ARG A 143 -13.57 -33.51 16.05
N ASN A 144 -12.62 -34.37 15.69
CA ASN A 144 -12.47 -35.73 16.21
C ASN A 144 -12.12 -35.84 17.73
N PRO A 145 -11.26 -35.01 18.32
CA PRO A 145 -11.02 -35.05 19.77
C PRO A 145 -12.17 -34.48 20.62
N TYR A 146 -12.95 -33.52 20.08
CA TYR A 146 -14.07 -32.92 20.82
C TYR A 146 -15.22 -33.92 21.06
N SER A 147 -15.48 -34.82 20.11
CA SER A 147 -16.53 -35.86 20.25
C SER A 147 -16.20 -36.95 21.27
N GLN A 148 -14.91 -37.25 21.46
CA GLN A 148 -14.45 -38.22 22.47
C GLN A 148 -14.52 -37.67 23.90
N MET A 149 -14.37 -36.35 24.09
CA MET A 149 -14.39 -35.75 25.43
C MET A 149 -15.83 -35.59 25.96
N GLN A 150 -16.80 -35.35 25.07
CA GLN A 150 -18.21 -35.16 25.45
C GLN A 150 -18.90 -36.46 25.91
N SER A 151 -18.32 -37.63 25.57
CA SER A 151 -18.81 -38.94 26.01
C SER A 151 -18.31 -39.38 27.40
N GLN A 152 -17.35 -38.67 28.01
CA GLN A 152 -16.93 -38.91 29.41
C GLN A 152 -17.62 -37.99 30.43
N ALA A 153 -18.30 -36.93 30.01
CA ALA A 153 -18.98 -35.99 30.90
C ALA A 153 -20.42 -36.39 31.27
N SER A 154 -20.97 -37.46 30.66
CA SER A 154 -22.31 -37.99 30.97
C SER A 154 -22.20 -39.45 31.43
N GLY A 155 -21.65 -39.64 32.63
CA GLY A 155 -21.49 -40.94 33.27
C GLY A 155 -21.64 -40.80 34.78
N ASN A 156 -22.88 -40.89 35.24
CA ASN A 156 -23.29 -40.86 36.64
C ASN A 156 -22.77 -42.11 37.39
N ALA A 157 -22.01 -41.97 38.49
CA ALA A 157 -22.02 -42.87 39.67
C ALA A 157 -20.85 -42.63 40.66
N THR A 158 -21.22 -42.24 41.88
CA THR A 158 -20.82 -42.80 43.19
C THR A 158 -19.53 -43.64 43.32
N SER A 159 -18.67 -43.18 44.25
CA SER A 159 -17.79 -43.95 45.16
C SER A 159 -16.96 -45.13 44.63
N SER A 160 -15.62 -44.98 44.68
CA SER A 160 -14.71 -45.75 45.56
C SER A 160 -13.30 -45.89 44.97
N THR A 161 -12.29 -45.50 45.77
CA THR A 161 -10.88 -45.96 45.78
C THR A 161 -10.04 -45.95 44.48
N PRO A 162 -8.87 -45.28 44.46
CA PRO A 162 -7.94 -45.36 43.33
C PRO A 162 -7.05 -46.62 43.42
N PRO A 163 -6.94 -47.47 42.37
CA PRO A 163 -5.86 -48.44 42.29
C PRO A 163 -4.63 -47.76 41.68
N ARG A 164 -3.60 -47.65 42.52
CA ARG A 164 -2.23 -47.28 42.15
C ARG A 164 -1.68 -48.33 41.15
N LYS A 165 -1.54 -47.98 39.88
CA LYS A 165 -0.73 -48.77 38.92
C LYS A 165 0.56 -48.03 38.57
N ALA A 166 1.63 -48.80 38.67
CA ALA A 166 3.02 -48.41 38.62
C ALA A 166 3.42 -47.76 37.29
N GLN A 167 4.34 -46.80 37.40
CA GLN A 167 5.14 -46.27 36.31
C GLN A 167 5.79 -47.43 35.55
N SER A 168 5.42 -47.58 34.28
CA SER A 168 6.24 -48.29 33.30
C SER A 168 6.69 -47.28 32.25
N SER A 169 7.99 -47.00 32.29
CA SER A 169 8.73 -46.20 31.33
C SER A 169 8.88 -46.98 30.03
N ALA A 170 8.14 -46.62 28.98
CA ALA A 170 8.39 -47.02 27.60
C ALA A 170 7.71 -46.06 26.60
N PRO A 171 8.08 -46.10 25.31
CA PRO A 171 8.89 -45.11 24.61
C PRO A 171 8.07 -43.93 24.02
N LYS A 172 8.77 -42.87 23.60
CA LYS A 172 8.22 -41.68 22.90
C LYS A 172 7.17 -42.08 21.86
N VAL A 173 5.89 -41.91 22.21
CA VAL A 173 4.76 -42.00 21.28
C VAL A 173 5.00 -40.98 20.18
N ARG A 174 5.24 -41.44 18.94
CA ARG A 174 5.15 -40.56 17.77
C ARG A 174 3.76 -39.95 17.79
N LYS A 175 3.65 -38.67 18.16
CA LYS A 175 2.39 -37.94 18.16
C LYS A 175 1.74 -38.10 16.79
N SER A 176 0.48 -38.56 16.77
CA SER A 176 -0.32 -38.63 15.54
C SER A 176 -0.37 -37.26 14.87
N VAL A 177 -0.43 -37.22 13.53
CA VAL A 177 -0.54 -35.97 12.75
C VAL A 177 -1.72 -35.12 13.25
N SER A 178 -2.85 -35.74 13.59
CA SER A 178 -4.02 -35.05 14.16
C SER A 178 -3.73 -34.36 15.50
N SER A 179 -2.93 -34.99 16.36
CA SER A 179 -2.52 -34.41 17.66
C SER A 179 -1.55 -33.23 17.46
N GLN A 180 -0.66 -33.31 16.47
CA GLN A 180 0.26 -32.22 16.14
C GLN A 180 -0.48 -31.01 15.54
N VAL A 181 -1.45 -31.25 14.66
CA VAL A 181 -2.32 -30.20 14.09
C VAL A 181 -3.13 -29.52 15.20
N HIS A 182 -3.73 -30.29 16.11
CA HIS A 182 -4.49 -29.73 17.23
C HIS A 182 -3.63 -28.90 18.18
N GLU A 183 -2.43 -29.38 18.54
CA GLU A 183 -1.48 -28.59 19.35
C GLU A 183 -1.02 -27.31 18.63
N ALA A 184 -0.77 -27.38 17.32
CA ALA A 184 -0.33 -26.22 16.53
C ALA A 184 -1.41 -25.15 16.39
N VAL A 185 -2.66 -25.55 16.11
CA VAL A 185 -3.81 -24.63 16.06
C VAL A 185 -4.05 -24.01 17.42
N LYS A 186 -4.02 -24.82 18.50
CA LYS A 186 -4.16 -24.32 19.88
C LYS A 186 -3.06 -23.34 20.25
N ALA A 187 -1.81 -23.61 19.87
CA ALA A 187 -0.71 -22.67 20.09
C ALA A 187 -0.92 -21.36 19.32
N THR A 188 -1.41 -21.44 18.07
CA THR A 188 -1.66 -20.25 17.25
C THR A 188 -2.81 -19.39 17.81
N ALA A 189 -3.84 -20.02 18.36
CA ALA A 189 -5.00 -19.35 18.97
C ALA A 189 -4.74 -18.78 20.37
N LEU A 190 -3.81 -19.37 21.15
CA LEU A 190 -3.53 -18.92 22.52
C LEU A 190 -2.32 -17.98 22.62
N CYS A 191 -1.34 -18.11 21.73
CA CYS A 191 -0.10 -17.33 21.80
C CYS A 191 -0.20 -16.04 20.99
N HIS A 192 -1.20 -15.21 21.29
CA HIS A 192 -1.36 -13.89 20.69
C HIS A 192 -2.06 -12.91 21.64
N ASN A 193 -1.89 -11.61 21.42
CA ASN A 193 -2.55 -10.55 22.20
C ASN A 193 -3.75 -9.93 21.46
N VAL A 194 -4.38 -10.70 20.57
CA VAL A 194 -5.55 -10.26 19.81
C VAL A 194 -6.76 -10.18 20.75
N THR A 195 -7.42 -9.02 20.78
CA THR A 195 -8.65 -8.80 21.54
C THR A 195 -9.84 -8.78 20.58
N PRO A 196 -10.88 -9.61 20.81
CA PRO A 196 -12.10 -9.52 20.03
C PRO A 196 -12.92 -8.31 20.50
N VAL A 197 -13.36 -7.49 19.55
CA VAL A 197 -14.24 -6.34 19.75
C VAL A 197 -15.57 -6.66 19.09
N TYR A 198 -16.65 -6.66 19.86
CA TYR A 198 -17.99 -6.89 19.36
C TYR A 198 -18.66 -5.53 19.14
N GLU A 199 -19.03 -5.25 17.89
CA GLU A 199 -19.83 -4.05 17.63
C GLU A 199 -21.30 -4.35 18.02
N PRO A 200 -22.12 -3.38 18.40
CA PRO A 200 -23.55 -3.59 18.50
C PRO A 200 -24.19 -3.39 17.11
N ARG A 201 -25.18 -4.22 16.73
CA ARG A 201 -25.87 -4.06 15.44
C ARG A 201 -26.53 -2.69 15.38
N ALA A 202 -26.15 -1.88 14.39
CA ALA A 202 -26.77 -0.60 14.08
C ALA A 202 -28.23 -0.81 13.66
N GLY A 203 -29.15 -0.61 14.61
CA GLY A 203 -30.58 -0.80 14.42
C GLY A 203 -31.41 -0.67 15.69
N VAL A 204 -30.79 -0.82 16.87
CA VAL A 204 -31.43 -0.48 18.15
C VAL A 204 -30.98 0.91 18.55
N ILE A 205 -31.87 1.89 18.35
CA ILE A 205 -31.77 3.20 18.99
C ILE A 205 -31.79 2.95 20.50
N ALA A 206 -30.71 3.25 21.22
CA ALA A 206 -30.78 3.40 22.67
C ALA A 206 -29.56 4.15 23.22
N GLU A 207 -29.84 5.36 23.72
CA GLU A 207 -29.38 5.75 25.04
C GLU A 207 -29.70 4.61 26.01
N ALA A 208 -28.72 3.77 26.34
CA ALA A 208 -28.75 2.93 27.53
C ALA A 208 -27.37 2.34 27.77
N GLU A 209 -26.91 2.49 28.99
CA GLU A 209 -25.74 1.87 29.57
C GLU A 209 -25.99 0.34 29.62
N TYR A 210 -25.65 -0.38 28.55
CA TYR A 210 -25.78 -1.83 28.52
C TYR A 210 -24.69 -2.46 29.40
N ALA A 211 -25.09 -3.19 30.44
CA ALA A 211 -24.21 -4.03 31.22
C ALA A 211 -23.56 -5.10 30.30
N GLU A 212 -22.31 -5.47 30.55
CA GLU A 212 -21.54 -6.44 29.74
C GLU A 212 -22.22 -7.82 29.56
N ALA A 213 -23.29 -8.09 30.33
CA ALA A 213 -24.05 -9.33 30.27
C ALA A 213 -25.04 -9.44 29.08
N ASP A 214 -25.37 -8.33 28.38
CA ASP A 214 -26.36 -8.30 27.28
C ASP A 214 -25.73 -8.15 25.88
N GLN A 215 -24.41 -8.27 25.76
CA GLN A 215 -23.76 -8.27 24.44
C GLN A 215 -24.11 -9.55 23.66
N ASP A 216 -24.77 -9.38 22.52
CA ASP A 216 -25.06 -10.47 21.58
C ASP A 216 -23.73 -10.97 20.97
N PHE A 217 -23.16 -12.04 21.54
CA PHE A 217 -21.93 -12.72 21.07
C PHE A 217 -22.13 -13.48 19.74
N SER A 218 -22.70 -12.82 18.73
CA SER A 218 -22.89 -13.39 17.40
C SER A 218 -21.61 -13.25 16.56
N ASP A 219 -21.21 -14.33 15.89
CA ASP A 219 -20.00 -14.36 15.03
C ASP A 219 -19.98 -13.26 13.94
N GLY A 220 -21.16 -12.77 13.52
CA GLY A 220 -21.28 -11.77 12.47
C GLY A 220 -20.89 -10.35 12.87
N ASN A 221 -20.58 -10.10 14.14
CA ASN A 221 -20.29 -8.75 14.67
C ASN A 221 -18.97 -8.65 15.43
N ARG A 222 -18.08 -9.64 15.24
CA ARG A 222 -16.79 -9.76 15.91
C ARG A 222 -15.68 -9.24 15.00
N THR A 223 -14.97 -8.22 15.46
CA THR A 223 -13.72 -7.74 14.85
C THR A 223 -12.54 -8.09 15.75
N TYR A 224 -11.36 -8.30 15.16
CA TYR A 224 -10.16 -8.68 15.90
C TYR A 224 -9.16 -7.54 15.84
N GLN A 225 -8.70 -7.08 17.01
CA GLN A 225 -7.75 -5.98 17.11
C GLN A 225 -6.48 -6.43 17.83
N ALA A 226 -5.32 -6.07 17.28
CA ALA A 226 -4.01 -6.32 17.88
C ALA A 226 -3.04 -5.19 17.53
N ALA A 227 -1.90 -5.16 18.21
CA ALA A 227 -0.86 -4.16 17.99
C ALA A 227 -0.13 -4.34 16.65
N SER A 228 -0.16 -5.55 16.07
CA SER A 228 0.49 -5.88 14.82
C SER A 228 -0.45 -6.63 13.86
N PRO A 229 -0.47 -6.30 12.55
CA PRO A 229 -1.39 -6.92 11.58
C PRO A 229 -1.18 -8.42 11.39
N ASP A 230 0.04 -8.91 11.61
CA ASP A 230 0.35 -10.35 11.53
C ASP A 230 -0.32 -11.15 12.66
N GLU A 231 -0.46 -10.59 13.87
CA GLU A 231 -1.21 -11.22 14.97
C GLU A 231 -2.70 -11.29 14.64
N VAL A 232 -3.28 -10.22 14.08
CA VAL A 232 -4.69 -10.21 13.64
C VAL A 232 -4.93 -11.32 12.60
N SER A 233 -4.01 -11.47 11.63
CA SER A 233 -4.10 -12.51 10.60
C SER A 233 -4.03 -13.93 11.17
N ARG A 234 -3.33 -14.12 12.30
CA ARG A 234 -3.25 -15.40 13.02
C ARG A 234 -4.48 -15.66 13.88
N GLY A 235 -5.04 -14.63 14.53
CA GLY A 235 -6.29 -14.74 15.29
C GLY A 235 -7.47 -15.12 14.40
N LEU A 236 -7.45 -14.71 13.13
CA LEU A 236 -8.46 -15.06 12.12
C LEU A 236 -8.50 -16.55 11.73
N LEU A 237 -7.53 -17.38 12.13
CA LEU A 237 -7.63 -18.85 11.99
C LEU A 237 -8.80 -19.44 12.79
N GLU A 238 -9.24 -18.76 13.85
CA GLU A 238 -10.41 -19.15 14.63
C GLU A 238 -11.73 -18.81 13.91
N GLY A 239 -11.69 -17.85 12.97
CA GLY A 239 -12.80 -17.40 12.14
C GLY A 239 -12.83 -18.01 10.74
N LEU A 240 -12.54 -19.30 10.58
CA LEU A 240 -12.66 -20.04 9.31
C LEU A 240 -14.13 -20.22 8.86
N ARG A 241 -14.89 -19.13 8.75
CA ARG A 241 -15.96 -19.03 7.75
C ARG A 241 -15.49 -18.09 6.65
N TYR A 242 -15.29 -18.67 5.46
CA TYR A 242 -15.65 -18.11 4.17
C TYR A 242 -15.64 -16.56 4.11
N LYS A 243 -14.50 -15.99 3.73
CA LYS A 243 -14.56 -14.88 2.76
C LYS A 243 -14.57 -15.56 1.39
N PRO A 244 -15.70 -15.58 0.66
CA PRO A 244 -15.74 -16.21 -0.65
C PRO A 244 -14.64 -15.63 -1.53
N ALA A 245 -13.97 -16.49 -2.29
CA ALA A 245 -12.87 -16.15 -3.18
C ALA A 245 -13.24 -15.17 -4.32
N SER A 246 -14.45 -14.60 -4.31
CA SER A 246 -14.94 -13.65 -5.31
C SER A 246 -14.40 -12.22 -5.15
N GLU A 247 -13.61 -11.93 -4.11
CA GLU A 247 -12.94 -10.63 -3.92
C GLU A 247 -11.41 -10.67 -4.05
N ALA A 248 -10.85 -11.81 -4.49
CA ALA A 248 -9.51 -11.78 -5.07
C ALA A 248 -9.64 -11.19 -6.47
N GLN A 249 -9.54 -9.87 -6.60
CA GLN A 249 -9.19 -9.25 -7.87
C GLN A 249 -7.84 -9.83 -8.30
N GLU A 250 -7.89 -10.87 -9.11
CA GLU A 250 -6.81 -11.34 -9.93
C GLU A 250 -6.50 -10.20 -10.92
N PHE A 251 -5.56 -9.33 -10.55
CA PHE A 251 -5.01 -8.36 -11.47
C PHE A 251 -4.09 -9.13 -12.44
N VAL A 252 -4.72 -9.76 -13.43
CA VAL A 252 -4.05 -10.19 -14.65
C VAL A 252 -3.47 -8.92 -15.25
N LEU A 253 -2.16 -8.76 -15.14
CA LEU A 253 -1.43 -7.80 -15.99
C LEU A 253 -1.75 -8.19 -17.44
N PRO A 254 -2.39 -7.32 -18.25
CA PRO A 254 -2.48 -7.59 -19.66
C PRO A 254 -1.06 -7.69 -20.21
N GLY A 255 -0.81 -8.78 -20.92
CA GLY A 255 0.50 -9.15 -21.44
C GLY A 255 1.14 -8.10 -22.34
N ALA A 256 2.44 -8.31 -22.53
CA ALA A 256 3.29 -7.66 -23.51
C ALA A 256 2.70 -7.60 -24.92
#